data_AF-A0A7R9HYP9-F1
#
_entry.id   AF-A0A7R9HYP9-F1
#
_cell.length_a   1.000
_cell.length_b   1.000
_cell.length_c   1.000
_cell.angle_alpha   90.00
_cell.angle_beta   90.00
_cell.angle_gamma   90.00
#
_symmetry.space_group_name_H-M   'P 1'
#
loop_
_entity.id
_entity.type
_entity.pdbx_description
1 polymer ?
#
loop_
_entity_poly.entity_id
_entity_poly.type
_entity_poly.pdbx_seq_one_letter_code
_entity_poly.pdbx_strand_id
1 'polypeptide(L)'
;MLSRVRQRYKDCHLGVSLEDYLTFYSFLNNINDVDMALSFYHIAGAPINQETLKNVAHTVAKVQMSDHVIGVVFTIFDENLDGRLSNREFVSVMKGRLQRGLERPKDVGFTKLMRVCAKCALEMKPTPWSFFRTN
;
A
#
# COMPACT_ATOMS: atom_id res chain seq x y z
N MET A 1 -9.32 -12.59 10.12
CA MET A 1 -9.50 -11.12 10.16
C MET A 1 -10.83 -10.70 10.80
N LEU A 2 -12.01 -11.02 10.23
CA LEU A 2 -13.31 -10.51 10.73
C LEU A 2 -13.77 -11.06 12.09
N SER A 3 -13.37 -12.29 12.46
CA SER A 3 -13.72 -12.87 13.76
C SER A 3 -13.18 -12.05 14.94
N ARG A 4 -12.03 -11.39 14.76
CA ARG A 4 -11.42 -10.53 15.79
C ARG A 4 -12.18 -9.23 15.99
N VAL A 5 -12.61 -8.61 14.90
CA VAL A 5 -13.45 -7.39 14.96
C VAL A 5 -14.75 -7.72 15.67
N ARG A 6 -15.39 -8.86 15.33
CA ARG A 6 -16.61 -9.33 16.01
C ARG A 6 -16.39 -9.58 17.51
N GLN A 7 -15.23 -10.09 17.90
CA GLN A 7 -14.88 -10.31 19.31
C GLN A 7 -14.63 -8.98 20.04
N ARG A 8 -13.89 -8.05 19.42
CA ARG A 8 -13.50 -6.76 20.01
C ARG A 8 -14.69 -5.81 20.19
N TYR A 9 -15.63 -5.83 19.25
CA TYR A 9 -16.79 -4.92 19.23
C TYR A 9 -18.11 -5.64 19.56
N LYS A 10 -18.07 -6.79 20.25
CA LYS A 10 -19.26 -7.60 20.57
C LYS A 10 -20.32 -6.81 21.36
N ASP A 11 -19.87 -5.97 22.28
CA ASP A 11 -20.71 -5.17 23.18
C ASP A 11 -20.73 -3.67 22.79
N CYS A 12 -20.09 -3.31 21.66
CA CYS A 12 -20.00 -1.94 21.19
C CYS A 12 -21.04 -1.74 20.07
N HIS A 13 -22.06 -0.93 20.33
CA HIS A 13 -23.11 -0.62 19.36
C HIS A 13 -22.71 0.49 18.37
N LEU A 14 -21.52 1.07 18.52
CA LEU A 14 -21.03 2.12 17.64
C LEU A 14 -20.60 1.50 16.30
N GLY A 15 -21.37 1.77 15.26
CA GLY A 15 -21.03 1.40 13.88
C GLY A 15 -20.21 2.48 13.17
N VAL A 16 -19.81 2.19 11.93
CA VAL A 16 -19.16 3.15 11.04
C VAL A 16 -20.22 3.87 10.22
N SER A 17 -20.25 5.20 10.28
CA SER A 17 -21.19 6.02 9.51
C SER A 17 -20.81 6.10 8.02
N LEU A 18 -21.72 6.58 7.18
CA LEU A 18 -21.40 6.84 5.77
C LEU A 18 -20.30 7.91 5.62
N GLU A 19 -20.32 8.94 6.46
CA GLU A 19 -19.33 10.02 6.44
C GLU A 19 -17.93 9.51 6.81
N ASP A 20 -17.84 8.66 7.83
CA ASP A 20 -16.62 7.96 8.20
C ASP A 20 -16.07 7.12 7.03
N TYR A 21 -16.97 6.39 6.35
CA TYR A 21 -16.60 5.58 5.20
C TYR A 21 -16.09 6.42 4.03
N LEU A 22 -16.78 7.52 3.69
CA LEU A 22 -16.36 8.41 2.61
C LEU A 22 -15.02 9.08 2.91
N THR A 23 -14.80 9.46 4.16
CA THR A 23 -13.52 10.03 4.62
C THR A 23 -12.39 9.02 4.48
N PHE A 24 -12.62 7.78 4.91
CA PHE A 24 -11.65 6.70 4.73
C PHE A 24 -11.44 6.35 3.25
N TYR A 25 -12.47 6.41 2.41
CA TYR A 25 -12.34 6.20 0.97
C TYR A 25 -11.49 7.30 0.31
N SER A 26 -11.67 8.56 0.72
CA SER A 26 -10.81 9.67 0.28
C SER A 26 -9.35 9.47 0.68
N PHE A 27 -9.10 8.95 1.89
CA PHE A 27 -7.77 8.50 2.30
C PHE A 27 -7.19 7.43 1.37
N LEU A 28 -7.99 6.40 1.03
CA LEU A 28 -7.56 5.31 0.15
C LEU A 28 -7.29 5.76 -1.29
N ASN A 29 -7.97 6.79 -1.80
CA ASN A 29 -7.67 7.33 -3.12
C ASN A 29 -6.25 7.89 -3.22
N ASN A 30 -5.69 8.36 -2.09
CA ASN A 30 -4.32 8.88 -1.99
C ASN A 30 -3.34 7.83 -1.42
N ILE A 31 -3.63 6.53 -1.55
CA ILE A 31 -2.82 5.45 -0.95
C ILE A 31 -1.37 5.43 -1.45
N ASN A 32 -1.09 5.94 -2.65
CA ASN A 32 0.28 6.02 -3.18
C ASN A 32 1.15 7.00 -2.39
N ASP A 33 0.61 8.16 -2.04
CA ASP A 33 1.34 9.16 -1.25
C ASP A 33 1.45 8.71 0.21
N VAL A 34 0.40 8.05 0.72
CA VAL A 34 0.41 7.41 2.05
C VAL A 34 1.49 6.34 2.12
N ASP A 35 1.66 5.51 1.09
CA ASP A 35 2.72 4.49 1.02
C ASP A 35 4.12 5.11 1.15
N MET A 36 4.35 6.20 0.42
CA MET A 36 5.61 6.94 0.48
C MET A 36 5.86 7.50 1.89
N ALA A 37 4.86 8.13 2.50
CA ALA A 37 4.97 8.67 3.85
C ALA A 37 5.26 7.58 4.88
N LEU A 38 4.51 6.47 4.85
CA LEU A 38 4.72 5.32 5.75
C LEU A 38 6.09 4.67 5.52
N SER A 39 6.60 4.67 4.29
CA SER A 39 7.96 4.21 3.98
C SER A 39 9.03 5.07 4.66
N PHE A 40 8.84 6.39 4.72
CA PHE A 40 9.76 7.27 5.46
C PHE A 40 9.75 7.00 6.96
N TYR A 41 8.58 6.77 7.57
CA TYR A 41 8.50 6.36 8.97
C TYR A 41 9.21 5.04 9.23
N HIS A 42 9.07 4.07 8.33
CA HIS A 42 9.76 2.78 8.43
C HIS A 42 11.29 2.93 8.34
N ILE A 43 11.79 3.72 7.38
CA ILE A 43 13.23 3.99 7.23
C ILE A 43 13.80 4.70 8.46
N ALA A 44 13.02 5.60 9.08
CA ALA A 44 13.40 6.30 10.30
C ALA A 44 13.39 5.40 11.56
N GLY A 45 12.98 4.13 11.44
CA GLY A 45 12.85 3.20 12.57
C GLY A 45 11.69 3.56 13.52
N ALA A 46 10.77 4.43 13.10
CA ALA A 46 9.63 4.84 13.89
C ALA A 46 8.49 3.81 13.77
N PRO A 47 7.84 3.40 14.88
CA PRO A 47 6.70 2.52 14.82
C PRO A 47 5.47 3.24 14.25
N ILE A 48 4.72 2.55 13.39
CA ILE A 48 3.50 3.09 12.78
C ILE A 48 2.33 2.74 13.71
N ASN A 49 2.04 3.63 14.64
CA ASN A 49 0.94 3.51 15.60
C ASN A 49 -0.33 4.22 15.07
N GLN A 50 -1.43 4.13 15.82
CA GLN A 50 -2.69 4.80 15.49
C GLN A 50 -2.54 6.31 15.30
N GLU A 51 -1.75 6.95 16.16
CA GLU A 51 -1.44 8.37 16.07
C GLU A 51 -0.65 8.71 14.79
N THR A 52 0.31 7.87 14.42
CA THR A 52 1.08 8.03 13.17
C THR A 52 0.14 7.97 11.96
N LEU A 53 -0.77 6.99 11.93
CA LEU A 53 -1.74 6.87 10.83
C LEU A 53 -2.70 8.07 10.78
N LYS A 54 -3.15 8.56 11.94
CA LYS A 54 -3.97 9.78 12.04
C LYS A 54 -3.24 11.00 11.47
N ASN A 55 -1.98 11.17 11.85
CA ASN A 55 -1.14 12.26 11.36
C ASN A 55 -0.89 12.15 9.85
N VAL A 56 -0.63 10.94 9.34
CA VAL A 56 -0.47 10.72 7.89
C VAL A 56 -1.77 11.02 7.14
N ALA A 57 -2.92 10.59 7.66
CA ALA A 57 -4.22 10.89 7.05
C ALA A 57 -4.48 12.41 6.96
N HIS A 58 -4.15 13.15 8.03
CA HIS A 58 -4.31 14.60 8.06
C HIS A 58 -3.29 15.34 7.18
N THR A 59 -2.02 14.92 7.20
CA THR A 59 -0.93 15.64 6.52
C THR A 59 -0.85 15.32 5.02
N VAL A 60 -1.01 14.04 4.66
CA VAL A 60 -0.84 13.54 3.30
C VAL A 60 -2.15 13.53 2.55
N ALA A 61 -3.18 12.89 3.12
CA ALA A 61 -4.48 12.75 2.46
C ALA A 61 -5.43 13.93 2.72
N LYS A 62 -5.05 14.88 3.59
CA LYS A 62 -5.86 16.06 3.97
C LYS A 62 -7.26 15.71 4.48
N VAL A 63 -7.38 14.58 5.17
CA VAL A 63 -8.66 14.10 5.73
C VAL A 63 -8.55 13.86 7.22
N GLN A 64 -9.64 14.14 7.94
CA GLN A 64 -9.74 13.89 9.37
C GLN A 64 -10.51 12.60 9.60
N MET A 65 -9.79 11.51 9.84
CA MET A 65 -10.41 10.22 10.20
C MET A 65 -10.75 10.18 11.69
N SER A 66 -11.90 9.61 12.03
CA SER A 66 -12.31 9.39 13.41
C SER A 66 -11.47 8.30 14.09
N ASP A 67 -11.21 8.45 15.38
CA ASP A 67 -10.41 7.50 16.17
C ASP A 67 -11.04 6.10 16.18
N HIS A 68 -12.38 6.03 16.11
CA HIS A 68 -13.10 4.77 15.98
C HIS A 68 -12.72 4.02 14.69
N VAL A 69 -12.73 4.70 13.54
CA VAL A 69 -12.36 4.09 12.25
C VAL A 69 -10.91 3.64 12.25
N ILE A 70 -10.01 4.45 12.80
CA ILE A 70 -8.59 4.09 12.94
C ILE A 70 -8.44 2.81 13.78
N GLY A 71 -9.15 2.72 14.91
CA GLY A 71 -9.15 1.52 15.76
C GLY A 71 -9.68 0.27 15.05
N VAL A 72 -10.73 0.41 14.23
CA VAL A 72 -11.27 -0.69 13.42
C VAL A 72 -10.25 -1.14 12.38
N VAL A 73 -9.60 -0.19 11.68
CA VAL A 73 -8.56 -0.48 10.69
C VAL A 73 -7.39 -1.25 11.33
N PHE A 74 -6.88 -0.79 12.48
CA PHE A 74 -5.83 -1.51 13.20
C PHE A 74 -6.29 -2.91 13.61
N THR A 75 -7.52 -3.08 14.12
CA THR A 75 -8.04 -4.42 14.50
C THR A 75 -8.12 -5.39 13.31
N ILE A 76 -8.34 -4.87 12.10
CA ILE A 76 -8.40 -5.67 10.87
C ILE A 76 -7.00 -6.09 10.43
N PHE A 77 -6.06 -5.13 10.34
CA PHE A 77 -4.74 -5.32 9.70
C PHE A 77 -3.60 -5.70 10.64
N ASP A 78 -3.74 -5.44 11.94
CA ASP A 78 -2.77 -5.88 12.94
C ASP A 78 -2.92 -7.40 13.15
N GLU A 79 -2.07 -8.19 12.51
CA GLU A 79 -2.09 -9.65 12.63
C GLU A 79 -1.57 -10.13 13.99
N ASN A 80 -0.55 -9.44 14.52
CA ASN A 80 0.23 -9.85 15.69
C ASN A 80 -0.25 -9.21 17.00
N LEU A 81 -1.20 -8.28 16.94
CA LEU A 81 -1.75 -7.54 18.07
C LEU A 81 -0.67 -6.73 18.82
N ASP A 82 0.35 -6.27 18.11
CA ASP A 82 1.44 -5.47 18.68
C ASP A 82 1.11 -3.95 18.68
N GLY A 83 -0.05 -3.58 18.12
CA GLY A 83 -0.50 -2.20 18.02
C GLY A 83 0.24 -1.39 16.96
N ARG A 84 0.99 -2.05 16.07
CA ARG A 84 1.78 -1.45 15.01
C ARG A 84 1.28 -1.95 13.66
N LEU A 85 1.36 -1.09 12.65
CA LEU A 85 1.08 -1.48 11.27
C LEU A 85 2.37 -1.54 10.48
N SER A 86 2.67 -2.66 9.84
CA SER A 86 3.71 -2.66 8.80
C SER A 86 3.15 -2.14 7.47
N ASN A 87 4.03 -1.56 6.66
CA ASN A 87 3.70 -1.14 5.30
C ASN A 87 3.16 -2.33 4.47
N ARG A 88 3.72 -3.53 4.66
CA ARG A 88 3.28 -4.76 3.98
C ARG A 88 1.89 -5.23 4.39
N GLU A 89 1.51 -5.11 5.67
CA GLU A 89 0.19 -5.54 6.15
C GLU A 89 -0.93 -4.60 5.69
N PHE A 90 -0.66 -3.30 5.67
CA PHE A 90 -1.68 -2.30 5.35
C PHE A 90 -1.70 -1.93 3.87
N VAL A 91 -0.60 -1.38 3.35
CA VAL A 91 -0.55 -0.73 2.04
C VAL A 91 -0.67 -1.74 0.91
N SER A 92 0.02 -2.88 1.01
CA SER A 92 -0.02 -3.93 -0.02
C SER A 92 -1.45 -4.44 -0.23
N VAL A 93 -2.18 -4.67 0.87
CA VAL A 93 -3.57 -5.12 0.83
C VAL A 93 -4.50 -4.04 0.26
N MET A 94 -4.29 -2.77 0.64
CA MET A 94 -5.12 -1.66 0.17
C MET A 94 -4.92 -1.34 -1.31
N LYS A 95 -3.68 -1.34 -1.80
CA LYS A 95 -3.37 -1.14 -3.23
C LYS A 95 -4.05 -2.20 -4.10
N GLY A 96 -3.91 -3.48 -3.73
CA GLY A 96 -4.56 -4.57 -4.45
C GLY A 96 -6.10 -4.48 -4.48
N ARG A 97 -6.72 -3.96 -3.41
CA ARG A 97 -8.17 -3.74 -3.35
C ARG A 97 -8.61 -2.55 -4.19
N LEU A 98 -7.88 -1.43 -4.15
CA LEU A 98 -8.21 -0.23 -4.92
C LEU A 98 -8.15 -0.49 -6.44
N GLN A 99 -7.19 -1.31 -6.86
CA GLN A 99 -6.98 -1.65 -8.27
C GLN A 99 -8.01 -2.66 -8.82
N ARG A 100 -8.96 -3.12 -7.98
CA ARG A 100 -10.05 -4.04 -8.37
C ARG A 100 -9.60 -5.32 -9.09
N GLY A 101 -8.33 -5.72 -8.94
CA GLY A 101 -7.75 -6.85 -9.67
C GLY A 101 -7.53 -6.59 -11.18
N LEU A 102 -7.62 -5.35 -11.64
CA LEU A 102 -7.39 -4.97 -13.05
C LEU A 102 -5.90 -4.86 -13.40
N GLU A 103 -5.00 -4.96 -12.42
CA GLU A 103 -3.55 -4.99 -12.62
C GLU A 103 -3.04 -6.27 -13.26
N ARG A 104 -3.84 -7.35 -13.32
CA ARG A 104 -3.46 -8.55 -14.05
C ARG A 104 -3.90 -8.36 -15.50
N PRO A 105 -3.01 -7.89 -16.41
CA PRO A 105 -3.33 -7.93 -17.82
C PRO A 105 -3.63 -9.40 -18.17
N LYS A 106 -4.68 -9.62 -18.97
CA LYS A 106 -4.96 -10.94 -19.58
C LYS A 106 -3.88 -11.34 -20.61
N ASP A 107 -2.77 -10.61 -20.66
CA ASP A 107 -1.64 -10.88 -21.52
C ASP A 107 -0.99 -12.20 -21.13
N VAL A 108 -0.80 -13.07 -22.12
CA VAL A 108 0.07 -14.24 -22.02
C VAL A 108 1.48 -13.78 -21.64
N GLY A 109 1.83 -13.85 -20.35
CA GLY A 109 3.08 -13.29 -19.78
C GLY A 109 4.37 -13.69 -20.50
N PHE A 110 4.33 -14.79 -21.25
CA PHE A 110 5.40 -15.24 -22.13
C PHE A 110 5.74 -14.27 -23.27
N THR A 111 4.77 -13.58 -23.89
CA THR A 111 5.07 -12.66 -25.01
C THR A 111 5.79 -11.41 -24.54
N LYS A 112 5.45 -10.91 -23.34
CA LYS A 112 6.18 -9.84 -22.66
C LYS A 112 7.61 -10.28 -22.32
N LEU A 113 7.78 -11.48 -21.77
CA LEU A 113 9.10 -12.03 -21.45
C LEU A 113 9.98 -12.15 -22.69
N MET A 114 9.47 -12.77 -23.76
CA MET A 114 10.21 -12.92 -25.03
C MET A 114 10.58 -11.58 -25.66
N ARG A 115 9.68 -10.58 -25.61
CA ARG A 115 9.97 -9.23 -26.10
C ARG A 115 11.08 -8.55 -25.29
N VAL A 116 11.04 -8.67 -23.96
CA VAL A 116 12.08 -8.09 -23.08
C VAL A 116 13.42 -8.79 -23.30
N CYS A 117 13.46 -10.12 -23.34
CA CYS A 117 14.68 -10.88 -23.62
C CYS A 117 15.27 -10.52 -25.00
N ALA A 118 14.44 -10.41 -26.04
CA ALA A 118 14.89 -10.02 -27.37
C ALA A 118 15.44 -8.58 -27.38
N LYS A 119 14.80 -7.64 -26.68
CA LYS A 119 15.27 -6.26 -26.58
C LYS A 119 16.61 -6.17 -25.84
N CYS A 120 16.75 -6.81 -24.69
CA CYS A 120 18.00 -6.85 -23.94
C CYS A 120 19.13 -7.54 -24.73
N ALA A 121 18.84 -8.62 -25.46
CA ALA A 121 19.83 -9.30 -26.30
C ALA A 121 20.31 -8.45 -27.48
N LEU A 122 19.45 -7.60 -28.04
CA LEU A 122 19.81 -6.66 -29.10
C LEU A 122 20.65 -5.48 -28.57
N GLU A 123 20.32 -4.96 -27.38
CA GLU A 123 21.08 -3.90 -26.71
C GLU A 123 22.46 -4.38 -26.20
N MET A 124 22.62 -5.68 -25.96
CA MET A 124 23.90 -6.29 -25.55
C MET A 124 24.81 -6.67 -26.72
N LYS A 125 24.37 -6.50 -27.99
CA LYS A 125 25.28 -6.65 -29.13
C LYS A 125 26.29 -5.50 -29.09
N PRO A 126 27.61 -5.79 -29.02
CA PRO A 126 28.61 -4.73 -29.06
C PRO A 126 28.44 -3.97 -30.37
N THR A 127 28.22 -2.66 -30.28
CA THR A 127 28.35 -1.80 -31.45
C THR A 127 29.76 -2.01 -32.00
N PRO A 128 29.94 -2.18 -33.33
CA PRO A 128 31.28 -2.35 -33.92
C PRO A 128 32.24 -1.17 -33.67
N TRP A 129 31.73 -0.08 -33.10
CA TRP A 129 32.41 1.19 -32.90
C TRP A 129 33.14 1.34 -31.55
N SER A 130 32.96 0.42 -30.58
CA SER A 130 33.68 0.50 -29.30
C SER A 130 35.10 -0.12 -29.34
N PHE A 131 35.52 -0.73 -30.45
CA PHE A 131 36.87 -1.29 -30.61
C PHE A 131 37.93 -0.27 -31.09
N PHE A 132 37.54 0.90 -31.61
CA PHE A 132 38.47 1.88 -32.22
C PHE A 132 38.81 3.10 -31.35
N ARG A 133 38.57 3.06 -30.03
CA ARG A 133 38.97 4.15 -29.11
C ARG A 133 39.82 3.64 -27.95
N THR A 134 40.91 2.96 -28.28
CA THR A 134 42.04 2.74 -27.37
C THR A 134 43.28 2.41 -28.22
N ASN A 135 43.82 3.44 -28.85
CA ASN A 135 45.24 3.57 -29.17
C ASN A 135 45.60 5.04 -29.09
#